data_AF-A0A448XDW8-F1
#
_entry.id   AF-A0A448XDW8-F1
#
_cell.length_a   1.000
_cell.length_b   1.000
_cell.length_c   1.000
_cell.angle_alpha   90.00
_cell.angle_beta   90.00
_cell.angle_gamma   90.00
#
_symmetry.space_group_name_H-M   'P 1'
#
loop_
_entity.id
_entity.type
_entity.pdbx_description
1 polymer ?
#
loop_
_entity_poly.entity_id
_entity_poly.type
_entity_poly.pdbx_seq_one_letter_code
_entity_poly.pdbx_strand_id
1 'polypeptide(L)'
;MAGLIGLLKTARLLRLVRVVRKLDRYSEYGAVVLLFLMTTFALIAHWLACIWYAIGNIERQQQKMRIGWLDVLAEHTKQPYQDDESFLVSFNHTLPWFESGPSSKSKYITALYFTFSSLTSVGFGNVSPNTNPEKIFSICTMLIGSLMYAGIFGHVSAIIQRLYSGTARYHIQMLRVKEFIRFHQIPNPLRQRLEEFFQHAWSYTNGIDMNMVLRSFPECLQADICLHLNRNLLNNCPAFKRNFAHSF
;
A
#
# COMPACT_ATOMS: atom_id res chain seq x y z
N MET A 1 -0.60 -6.70 -34.97
CA MET A 1 -0.81 -8.01 -34.29
C MET A 1 0.15 -8.31 -33.13
N ALA A 2 1.36 -7.73 -33.06
CA ALA A 2 2.30 -7.98 -31.94
C ALA A 2 1.82 -7.45 -30.56
N GLY A 3 0.98 -6.40 -30.52
CA GLY A 3 0.45 -5.84 -29.27
C GLY A 3 -0.54 -6.75 -28.52
N LEU A 4 -1.38 -7.52 -29.22
CA LEU A 4 -2.36 -8.44 -28.62
C LEU A 4 -1.70 -9.66 -27.95
N ILE A 5 -0.61 -10.16 -28.53
CA ILE A 5 0.15 -11.31 -27.99
C ILE A 5 0.93 -10.88 -26.73
N GLY A 6 1.32 -9.61 -26.63
CA GLY A 6 1.88 -9.01 -25.41
C GLY A 6 0.86 -8.96 -24.26
N LEU A 7 -0.41 -8.64 -24.56
CA LEU A 7 -1.53 -8.68 -23.61
C LEU A 7 -1.81 -10.10 -23.09
N LEU A 8 -1.65 -11.15 -23.91
CA LEU A 8 -1.76 -12.54 -23.40
C LEU A 8 -0.65 -12.90 -22.40
N LYS A 9 0.53 -12.25 -22.44
CA LYS A 9 1.55 -12.42 -21.39
C LYS A 9 1.12 -11.78 -20.06
N THR A 10 0.26 -10.76 -20.08
CA THR A 10 -0.25 -10.15 -18.84
C THR A 10 -1.27 -11.03 -18.12
N ALA A 11 -1.87 -12.02 -18.78
CA ALA A 11 -2.64 -13.08 -18.13
C ALA A 11 -1.81 -13.88 -17.10
N ARG A 12 -0.47 -13.84 -17.17
CA ARG A 12 0.39 -14.40 -16.11
C ARG A 12 0.25 -13.65 -14.79
N LEU A 13 -0.20 -12.39 -14.79
CA LEU A 13 -0.49 -11.63 -13.57
C LEU A 13 -1.70 -12.19 -12.81
N LEU A 14 -2.58 -12.97 -13.46
CA LEU A 14 -3.61 -13.75 -12.74
C LEU A 14 -2.99 -14.77 -11.77
N ARG A 15 -1.72 -15.16 -11.97
CA ARG A 15 -0.98 -15.97 -10.99
C ARG A 15 -0.70 -15.18 -9.71
N LEU A 16 -0.57 -13.86 -9.77
CA LEU A 16 -0.45 -13.01 -8.57
C LEU A 16 -1.73 -13.05 -7.74
N VAL A 17 -2.91 -13.23 -8.34
CA VAL A 17 -4.17 -13.43 -7.58
C VAL A 17 -4.12 -14.72 -6.74
N ARG A 18 -3.39 -15.76 -7.21
CA ARG A 18 -3.14 -16.97 -6.40
C ARG A 18 -2.12 -16.71 -5.28
N VAL A 19 -1.14 -15.85 -5.52
CA VAL A 19 -0.19 -15.39 -4.49
C VAL A 19 -0.90 -14.59 -3.42
N VAL A 20 -1.80 -13.66 -3.79
CA VAL A 20 -2.64 -12.87 -2.85
C VAL A 20 -3.47 -13.79 -1.95
N ARG A 21 -4.10 -14.84 -2.49
CA ARG A 21 -4.84 -15.83 -1.68
C ARG A 21 -3.96 -16.64 -0.72
N LYS A 22 -2.69 -16.87 -1.07
CA LYS A 22 -1.72 -17.52 -0.18
C LYS A 22 -1.14 -16.53 0.84
N LEU A 23 -1.18 -15.24 0.52
CA LEU A 23 -0.72 -14.12 1.32
C LEU A 23 -1.76 -13.65 2.36
N ASP A 24 -3.02 -14.06 2.26
CA ASP A 24 -4.02 -13.83 3.31
C ASP A 24 -3.56 -14.35 4.68
N ARG A 25 -2.77 -15.44 4.65
CA ARG A 25 -2.10 -16.03 5.82
C ARG A 25 -0.95 -15.19 6.37
N TYR A 26 -0.46 -14.22 5.59
CA TYR A 26 0.54 -13.21 5.97
C TYR A 26 -0.08 -11.82 6.18
N SER A 27 -1.41 -11.67 6.11
CA SER A 27 -2.11 -10.39 6.32
C SER A 27 -1.95 -9.81 7.73
N GLU A 28 -1.39 -10.60 8.66
CA GLU A 28 -0.89 -10.12 9.95
C GLU A 28 0.24 -9.08 9.79
N TYR A 29 1.02 -9.15 8.71
CA TYR A 29 2.08 -8.20 8.40
C TYR A 29 1.56 -7.09 7.48
N GLY A 30 0.97 -6.04 8.08
CA GLY A 30 0.48 -4.86 7.34
C GLY A 30 1.50 -4.27 6.35
N ALA A 31 2.80 -4.35 6.66
CA ALA A 31 3.88 -3.92 5.77
C ALA A 31 3.95 -4.71 4.44
N VAL A 32 3.64 -6.01 4.45
CA VAL A 32 3.64 -6.85 3.26
C VAL A 32 2.50 -6.46 2.32
N VAL A 33 1.33 -6.17 2.88
CA VAL A 33 0.17 -5.65 2.12
C VAL A 33 0.51 -4.30 1.51
N LEU A 34 1.17 -3.40 2.26
CA LEU A 34 1.60 -2.10 1.75
C LEU A 34 2.59 -2.24 0.59
N LEU A 35 3.60 -3.10 0.70
CA LEU A 35 4.56 -3.36 -0.38
C LEU A 35 3.87 -3.92 -1.63
N PHE A 36 2.89 -4.81 -1.44
CA PHE A 36 2.10 -5.31 -2.56
C PHE A 36 1.29 -4.19 -3.23
N LEU A 37 0.64 -3.32 -2.46
CA LEU A 37 -0.07 -2.16 -3.01
C LEU A 37 0.86 -1.23 -3.79
N MET A 38 2.06 -0.92 -3.25
CA MET A 38 3.04 -0.08 -3.92
C MET A 38 3.56 -0.68 -5.23
N THR A 39 3.81 -2.00 -5.25
CA THR A 39 4.22 -2.69 -6.48
C THR A 39 3.10 -2.73 -7.52
N THR A 40 1.84 -2.96 -7.10
CA THR A 40 0.69 -2.87 -8.02
C THR A 40 0.50 -1.46 -8.58
N PHE A 41 0.71 -0.42 -7.76
CA PHE A 41 0.69 0.98 -8.17
C PHE A 41 1.73 1.27 -9.26
N ALA A 42 2.98 0.86 -9.03
CA ALA A 42 4.05 1.04 -10.01
C ALA A 42 3.79 0.28 -11.32
N LEU A 43 3.22 -0.93 -11.26
CA LEU A 43 2.88 -1.71 -12.45
C LEU A 43 1.77 -1.05 -13.28
N ILE A 44 0.73 -0.52 -12.61
CA ILE A 44 -0.35 0.20 -13.29
C ILE A 44 0.19 1.50 -13.92
N ALA A 45 1.05 2.24 -13.21
CA ALA A 45 1.70 3.42 -13.76
C ALA A 45 2.51 3.10 -15.02
N HIS A 46 3.30 2.02 -15.00
CA HIS A 46 4.05 1.56 -16.16
C HIS A 46 3.14 1.21 -17.35
N TRP A 47 2.03 0.50 -17.09
CA TRP A 47 1.06 0.15 -18.14
C TRP A 47 0.41 1.37 -18.76
N LEU A 48 -0.04 2.31 -17.93
CA LEU A 48 -0.61 3.57 -18.41
C LEU A 48 0.43 4.38 -19.17
N ALA A 49 1.71 4.36 -18.77
CA ALA A 49 2.79 5.03 -19.49
C ALA A 49 3.01 4.43 -20.89
N CYS A 50 2.97 3.10 -21.00
CA CYS A 50 3.05 2.43 -22.30
C CYS A 50 1.85 2.77 -23.20
N ILE A 51 0.64 2.85 -22.63
CA ILE A 51 -0.55 3.26 -23.37
C ILE A 51 -0.43 4.72 -23.81
N TRP A 52 0.02 5.61 -22.94
CA TRP A 52 0.27 7.02 -23.23
C TRP A 52 1.27 7.20 -24.39
N TYR A 53 2.35 6.41 -24.37
CA TYR A 53 3.31 6.34 -25.47
C TYR A 53 2.71 5.80 -26.77
N ALA A 54 1.90 4.74 -26.68
CA ALA A 54 1.22 4.19 -27.86
C ALA A 54 0.26 5.21 -28.50
N ILE A 55 -0.50 5.97 -27.69
CA ILE A 55 -1.40 7.03 -28.18
C ILE A 55 -0.59 8.09 -28.94
N GLY A 56 0.46 8.65 -28.32
CA GLY A 56 1.29 9.66 -28.98
C GLY A 56 1.94 9.16 -30.28
N ASN A 57 2.37 7.89 -30.33
CA ASN A 57 2.98 7.33 -31.53
C ASN A 57 1.96 7.08 -32.66
N ILE A 58 0.74 6.67 -32.33
CA ILE A 58 -0.35 6.49 -33.31
C ILE A 58 -0.81 7.83 -33.84
N GLU A 59 -1.02 8.83 -32.98
CA GLU A 59 -1.44 10.17 -33.40
C GLU A 59 -0.42 10.83 -34.31
N ARG A 60 0.88 10.68 -34.01
CA ARG A 60 1.96 11.19 -34.87
C ARG A 60 1.95 10.56 -36.27
N GLN A 61 1.52 9.31 -36.42
CA GLN A 61 1.41 8.67 -37.74
C GLN A 61 0.15 9.08 -38.51
N GLN A 62 -0.92 9.44 -37.81
CA GLN A 62 -2.23 9.71 -38.41
C GLN A 62 -2.50 11.20 -38.67
N GLN A 63 -2.00 12.09 -37.83
CA GLN A 63 -2.22 13.53 -37.94
C GLN A 63 -1.02 14.23 -38.59
N LYS A 64 -1.30 15.07 -39.60
CA LYS A 64 -0.28 15.96 -40.19
C LYS A 64 0.10 17.12 -39.25
N MET A 65 -0.72 17.44 -38.25
CA MET A 65 -0.44 18.53 -37.32
C MET A 65 0.38 18.04 -36.12
N ARG A 66 1.56 18.65 -35.93
CA ARG A 66 2.53 18.35 -34.87
C ARG A 66 2.14 19.00 -33.53
N ILE A 67 1.03 18.56 -32.94
CA ILE A 67 0.53 19.11 -31.67
C ILE A 67 0.61 18.11 -30.51
N GLY A 68 0.96 16.85 -30.77
CA GLY A 68 0.98 15.80 -29.75
C GLY A 68 2.09 15.99 -28.71
N TRP A 69 1.95 15.34 -27.56
CA TRP A 69 2.93 15.47 -26.47
C TRP A 69 4.35 15.04 -26.87
N LEU A 70 4.48 14.10 -27.81
CA LEU A 70 5.77 13.64 -28.34
C LEU A 70 6.49 14.71 -29.17
N ASP A 71 5.75 15.55 -29.87
CA ASP A 71 6.31 16.64 -30.68
C ASP A 71 6.78 17.79 -29.78
N VAL A 72 5.98 18.12 -28.76
CA VAL A 72 6.36 19.06 -27.70
C VAL A 72 7.62 18.59 -26.96
N LEU A 73 7.73 17.30 -26.66
CA LEU A 73 8.95 16.72 -26.07
C LEU A 73 10.16 16.87 -27.01
N ALA A 74 9.97 16.64 -28.31
CA ALA A 74 11.03 16.77 -29.32
C ALA A 74 11.54 18.22 -29.41
N GLU A 75 10.63 19.20 -29.32
CA GLU A 75 10.96 20.62 -29.26
C GLU A 75 11.77 20.96 -28.00
N HIS A 76 11.30 20.55 -26.81
CA HIS A 76 12.00 20.79 -25.55
C HIS A 76 13.39 20.15 -25.49
N THR A 77 13.55 18.98 -26.09
CA THR A 77 14.84 18.27 -26.13
C THR A 77 15.76 18.74 -27.26
N LYS A 78 15.30 19.69 -28.09
CA LYS A 78 16.00 20.17 -29.30
C LYS A 78 16.36 19.03 -30.27
N GLN A 79 15.57 17.97 -30.26
CA GLN A 79 15.71 16.79 -31.13
C GLN A 79 14.44 16.67 -31.98
N PRO A 80 14.22 17.59 -32.94
CA PRO A 80 13.01 17.57 -33.75
C PRO A 80 12.96 16.31 -34.62
N TYR A 81 11.75 15.86 -34.93
CA TYR A 81 11.56 14.80 -35.91
C TYR A 81 11.84 15.35 -37.32
N GLN A 82 12.73 14.66 -38.06
CA GLN A 82 13.01 14.94 -39.47
C GLN A 82 11.79 14.56 -40.32
N ASP A 83 11.31 15.46 -41.18
CA ASP A 83 10.32 15.15 -42.22
C ASP A 83 11.00 14.80 -43.54
N ASP A 84 10.35 14.00 -44.38
CA ASP A 84 10.84 13.60 -45.71
C ASP A 84 11.14 14.82 -46.63
N GLU A 85 10.48 15.98 -46.47
CA GLU A 85 10.82 17.20 -47.24
C GLU A 85 12.15 17.85 -46.80
N SER A 86 12.54 17.70 -45.52
CA SER A 86 13.80 18.24 -45.00
C SER A 86 15.02 17.38 -45.34
N PHE A 87 14.79 16.17 -45.86
CA PHE A 87 15.85 15.29 -46.38
C PHE A 87 16.56 15.90 -47.59
N LEU A 88 15.83 16.63 -48.46
CA LEU A 88 16.43 17.29 -49.61
C LEU A 88 17.31 18.49 -49.23
N VAL A 89 17.01 19.16 -48.11
CA VAL A 89 17.83 20.28 -47.60
C VAL A 89 19.06 19.79 -46.84
N SER A 90 18.98 18.63 -46.18
CA SER A 90 20.09 18.04 -45.42
C SER A 90 21.16 17.36 -46.28
N PHE A 91 20.91 17.15 -47.58
CA PHE A 91 21.84 16.44 -48.47
C PHE A 91 23.20 17.17 -48.66
N ASN A 92 23.29 18.46 -48.31
CA ASN A 92 24.56 19.20 -48.31
C ASN A 92 25.37 19.09 -47.01
N HIS A 93 24.85 18.46 -45.94
CA HIS A 93 25.61 18.23 -44.72
C HIS A 93 25.65 16.74 -44.38
N THR A 94 26.80 16.12 -44.63
CA THR A 94 27.14 14.77 -44.20
C THR A 94 27.17 14.69 -42.67
N LEU A 95 26.06 14.30 -42.05
CA LEU A 95 26.08 13.79 -40.68
C LEU A 95 25.54 12.35 -40.68
N PRO A 96 26.40 11.37 -40.33
CA PRO A 96 26.00 9.98 -40.29
C PRO A 96 25.32 9.69 -38.94
N TRP A 97 24.14 9.06 -38.97
CA TRP A 97 23.48 8.34 -37.86
C TRP A 97 22.60 9.10 -36.83
N PHE A 98 22.03 10.28 -37.13
CA PHE A 98 21.14 10.92 -36.15
C PHE A 98 19.75 10.24 -36.09
N GLU A 99 19.41 9.60 -34.96
CA GLU A 99 18.05 9.09 -34.69
C GLU A 99 17.04 10.25 -34.86
N SER A 100 16.00 10.06 -35.69
CA SER A 100 14.95 11.06 -35.83
C SER A 100 14.09 11.14 -34.55
N GLY A 101 14.15 12.29 -33.88
CA GLY A 101 13.40 12.56 -32.65
C GLY A 101 14.11 12.16 -31.36
N PRO A 102 13.45 12.34 -30.20
CA PRO A 102 14.04 12.07 -28.90
C PRO A 102 14.35 10.58 -28.70
N SER A 103 15.42 10.29 -27.94
CA SER A 103 15.81 8.91 -27.63
C SER A 103 14.67 8.10 -26.99
N SER A 104 14.66 6.78 -27.23
CA SER A 104 13.65 5.87 -26.67
C SER A 104 13.59 5.90 -25.13
N LYS A 105 14.73 6.14 -24.48
CA LYS A 105 14.80 6.32 -23.02
C LYS A 105 14.11 7.61 -22.56
N SER A 106 14.34 8.71 -23.28
CA SER A 106 13.69 10.00 -22.98
C SER A 106 12.17 9.90 -23.12
N LYS A 107 11.69 9.32 -24.23
CA LYS A 107 10.25 9.06 -24.47
C LYS A 107 9.62 8.26 -23.32
N TYR A 108 10.26 7.18 -22.89
CA TYR A 108 9.76 6.32 -21.82
C TYR A 108 9.76 7.00 -20.44
N ILE A 109 10.85 7.68 -20.08
CA ILE A 109 10.95 8.41 -18.79
C ILE A 109 9.90 9.52 -18.72
N THR A 110 9.71 10.28 -19.81
CA THR A 110 8.70 11.34 -19.88
C THR A 110 7.27 10.77 -19.77
N ALA A 111 6.99 9.63 -20.42
CA ALA A 111 5.69 8.96 -20.31
C ALA A 111 5.41 8.43 -18.89
N LEU A 112 6.42 7.84 -18.24
CA LEU A 112 6.32 7.44 -16.83
C LEU A 112 6.12 8.66 -15.94
N TYR A 113 6.88 9.72 -16.15
CA TYR A 113 6.78 10.94 -15.37
C TYR A 113 5.38 11.55 -15.45
N PHE A 114 4.80 11.66 -16.65
CA PHE A 114 3.43 12.13 -16.84
C PHE A 114 2.44 11.26 -16.05
N THR A 115 2.48 9.95 -16.25
CA THR A 115 1.53 9.03 -15.59
C THR A 115 1.68 8.99 -14.08
N PHE A 116 2.90 8.97 -13.54
CA PHE A 116 3.12 9.08 -12.09
C PHE A 116 2.62 10.42 -11.55
N SER A 117 2.89 11.54 -12.23
CA SER A 117 2.42 12.86 -11.79
C SER A 117 0.89 12.98 -11.80
N SER A 118 0.23 12.36 -12.77
CA SER A 118 -1.25 12.31 -12.88
C SER A 118 -1.87 11.34 -11.86
N LEU A 119 -1.28 10.15 -11.68
CA LEU A 119 -1.76 9.14 -10.71
C LEU A 119 -1.62 9.63 -9.26
N THR A 120 -0.55 10.35 -8.95
CA THR A 120 -0.32 10.96 -7.63
C THR A 120 -1.06 12.28 -7.43
N SER A 121 -1.84 12.74 -8.43
CA SER A 121 -2.55 14.02 -8.41
C SER A 121 -1.64 15.25 -8.19
N VAL A 122 -0.35 15.16 -8.53
CA VAL A 122 0.59 16.29 -8.45
C VAL A 122 0.46 17.21 -9.67
N GLY A 123 0.41 16.61 -10.87
CA GLY A 123 0.04 17.32 -12.10
C GLY A 123 0.86 18.58 -12.43
N PHE A 124 2.18 18.48 -12.49
CA PHE A 124 3.07 19.63 -12.74
C PHE A 124 2.81 20.40 -14.05
N GLY A 125 2.18 19.78 -15.05
CA GLY A 125 1.73 20.44 -16.28
C GLY A 125 2.80 20.65 -17.37
N ASN A 126 4.05 20.27 -17.13
CA ASN A 126 5.14 20.28 -18.10
C ASN A 126 5.00 19.22 -19.22
N VAL A 127 4.25 18.15 -18.97
CA VAL A 127 3.77 17.22 -20.00
C VAL A 127 2.25 17.26 -19.92
N SER A 128 1.61 17.73 -20.98
CA SER A 128 0.17 17.95 -21.03
C SER A 128 -0.45 17.29 -22.26
N PRO A 129 -1.72 16.84 -22.13
CA PRO A 129 -2.49 16.38 -23.27
C PRO A 129 -2.96 17.56 -24.12
N ASN A 130 -2.55 17.58 -25.38
CA ASN A 130 -2.91 18.62 -26.34
C ASN A 130 -4.07 18.19 -27.23
N THR A 131 -4.09 16.91 -27.63
CA THR A 131 -5.11 16.35 -28.51
C THR A 131 -6.35 15.88 -27.73
N ASN A 132 -7.49 15.76 -28.41
CA ASN A 132 -8.71 15.22 -27.79
C ASN A 132 -8.55 13.79 -27.23
N PRO A 133 -7.94 12.82 -27.94
CA PRO A 133 -7.73 11.48 -27.37
C PRO A 133 -6.71 11.48 -26.22
N GLU A 134 -5.65 12.30 -26.27
CA GLU A 134 -4.74 12.50 -25.14
C GLU A 134 -5.50 13.02 -23.91
N LYS A 135 -6.41 13.99 -24.09
CA LYS A 135 -7.23 14.56 -23.01
C LYS A 135 -8.18 13.53 -22.41
N ILE A 136 -8.88 12.75 -23.24
CA ILE A 136 -9.77 11.67 -22.79
C ILE A 136 -8.98 10.64 -21.97
N PHE A 137 -7.81 10.23 -22.46
CA PHE A 137 -6.94 9.31 -21.72
C PHE A 137 -6.45 9.88 -20.40
N SER A 138 -6.09 11.17 -20.36
CA SER A 138 -5.69 11.86 -19.14
C SER A 138 -6.81 11.87 -18.10
N ILE A 139 -8.05 12.16 -18.51
CA ILE A 139 -9.22 12.13 -17.61
C ILE A 139 -9.39 10.73 -17.02
N CYS A 140 -9.34 9.68 -17.83
CA CYS A 140 -9.42 8.30 -17.35
C CYS A 140 -8.30 7.96 -16.37
N THR A 141 -7.07 8.39 -16.67
CA THR A 141 -5.88 8.17 -15.81
C THR A 141 -6.04 8.86 -14.46
N MET A 142 -6.56 10.09 -14.44
CA MET A 142 -6.80 10.84 -13.19
C MET A 142 -7.88 10.18 -12.32
N LEU A 143 -8.95 9.64 -12.92
CA LEU A 143 -9.99 8.90 -12.18
C LEU A 143 -9.46 7.58 -11.59
N ILE A 144 -8.62 6.86 -12.34
CA ILE A 144 -7.97 5.64 -11.83
C ILE A 144 -7.00 6.01 -10.69
N GLY A 145 -6.23 7.09 -10.87
CA GLY A 145 -5.29 7.61 -9.88
C GLY A 145 -5.96 7.97 -8.57
N SER A 146 -7.08 8.70 -8.60
CA SER A 146 -7.80 9.11 -7.39
C SER A 146 -8.31 7.91 -6.59
N LEU A 147 -8.89 6.91 -7.24
CA LEU A 147 -9.37 5.67 -6.60
C LEU A 147 -8.21 4.87 -5.98
N MET A 148 -7.10 4.73 -6.71
CA MET A 148 -5.92 4.03 -6.20
C MET A 148 -5.28 4.76 -5.02
N TYR A 149 -5.14 6.08 -5.12
CA TYR A 149 -4.57 6.91 -4.06
C TYR A 149 -5.42 6.83 -2.77
N ALA A 150 -6.75 6.93 -2.89
CA ALA A 150 -7.67 6.74 -1.77
C ALA A 150 -7.53 5.36 -1.12
N GLY A 151 -7.42 4.29 -1.93
CA GLY A 151 -7.20 2.93 -1.43
C GLY A 151 -5.88 2.77 -0.68
N ILE A 152 -4.78 3.27 -1.23
CA ILE A 152 -3.44 3.20 -0.61
C ILE A 152 -3.45 3.95 0.73
N PHE A 153 -3.95 5.19 0.77
CA PHE A 153 -4.05 5.96 2.01
C PHE A 153 -4.96 5.31 3.04
N GLY A 154 -6.07 4.71 2.61
CA GLY A 154 -6.96 3.94 3.48
C GLY A 154 -6.23 2.77 4.15
N HIS A 155 -5.43 2.02 3.40
CA HIS A 155 -4.62 0.93 3.94
C HIS A 155 -3.51 1.42 4.88
N VAL A 156 -2.81 2.49 4.54
CA VAL A 156 -1.79 3.10 5.42
C VAL A 156 -2.44 3.52 6.75
N SER A 157 -3.59 4.19 6.69
CA SER A 157 -4.35 4.60 7.87
C SER A 157 -4.75 3.40 8.74
N ALA A 158 -5.28 2.32 8.13
CA ALA A 158 -5.62 1.10 8.84
C ALA A 158 -4.41 0.43 9.51
N ILE A 159 -3.25 0.42 8.85
CA ILE A 159 -2.00 -0.12 9.43
C ILE A 159 -1.56 0.72 10.61
N ILE A 160 -1.57 2.05 10.47
CA ILE A 160 -1.24 2.98 11.57
C ILE A 160 -2.18 2.73 12.76
N GLN A 161 -3.49 2.66 12.53
CA GLN A 161 -4.46 2.38 13.58
C GLN A 161 -4.18 1.04 14.28
N ARG A 162 -3.81 -0.01 13.53
CA ARG A 162 -3.44 -1.32 14.10
C ARG A 162 -2.14 -1.25 14.91
N LEU A 163 -1.11 -0.57 14.41
CA LEU A 163 0.18 -0.41 15.09
C LEU A 163 0.02 0.31 16.43
N TYR A 164 -0.76 1.39 16.44
CA TYR A 164 -1.03 2.14 17.66
C TYR A 164 -2.12 1.53 18.53
N SER A 165 -2.86 0.51 18.08
CA SER A 165 -3.99 -0.06 18.84
C SER A 165 -3.59 -0.58 20.22
N GLY A 166 -2.42 -1.22 20.36
CA GLY A 166 -1.94 -1.75 21.64
C GLY A 166 -1.66 -0.65 22.68
N THR A 167 -0.88 0.35 22.28
CA THR A 167 -0.53 1.50 23.12
C THR A 167 -1.74 2.41 23.36
N ALA A 168 -2.62 2.57 22.37
CA ALA A 168 -3.86 3.33 22.50
C ALA A 168 -4.80 2.71 23.54
N ARG A 169 -4.93 1.37 23.58
CA ARG A 169 -5.72 0.69 24.62
C ARG A 169 -5.18 0.98 26.02
N TYR A 170 -3.86 0.89 26.21
CA TYR A 170 -3.23 1.22 27.48
C TYR A 170 -3.54 2.67 27.91
N HIS A 171 -3.34 3.63 27.01
CA HIS A 171 -3.59 5.04 27.31
C HIS A 171 -5.06 5.33 27.60
N ILE A 172 -6.00 4.76 26.83
CA ILE A 172 -7.44 4.95 27.07
C ILE A 172 -7.84 4.41 28.45
N GLN A 173 -7.37 3.23 28.84
CA GLN A 173 -7.70 2.67 30.15
C GLN A 173 -7.03 3.44 31.30
N MET A 174 -5.77 3.86 31.12
CA MET A 174 -5.07 4.73 32.08
C MET A 174 -5.78 6.09 32.23
N LEU A 175 -6.30 6.66 31.14
CA LEU A 175 -7.09 7.89 31.20
C LEU A 175 -8.36 7.71 32.02
N ARG A 176 -9.08 6.59 31.85
CA ARG A 176 -10.26 6.27 32.68
C ARG A 176 -9.92 6.17 34.17
N VAL A 177 -8.79 5.54 34.51
CA VAL A 177 -8.31 5.47 35.89
C VAL A 177 -8.01 6.87 36.44
N LYS A 178 -7.33 7.72 35.65
CA LYS A 178 -7.03 9.11 36.04
C LYS A 178 -8.29 9.96 36.20
N GLU A 179 -9.28 9.76 35.35
CA GLU A 179 -10.57 10.44 35.42
C GLU A 179 -11.36 10.02 36.67
N PHE A 180 -11.38 8.72 36.99
CA PHE A 180 -11.95 8.19 38.24
C PHE A 180 -11.29 8.81 39.48
N ILE A 181 -9.95 8.86 39.50
CA ILE A 181 -9.16 9.48 40.56
C ILE A 181 -9.53 10.97 40.73
N ARG A 182 -9.67 11.69 39.62
CA ARG A 182 -10.02 13.12 39.61
C ARG A 182 -11.46 13.35 40.08
N PHE A 183 -12.41 12.55 39.61
CA PHE A 183 -13.83 12.69 39.94
C PHE A 183 -14.08 12.46 41.44
N HIS A 184 -13.44 11.45 42.03
CA HIS A 184 -13.57 11.14 43.44
C HIS A 184 -12.60 11.90 44.36
N GLN A 185 -11.81 12.85 43.82
CA GLN A 185 -10.85 13.66 44.60
C GLN A 185 -9.90 12.80 45.45
N ILE A 186 -9.37 11.72 44.87
CA ILE A 186 -8.54 10.75 45.60
C ILE A 186 -7.20 11.41 46.02
N PRO A 187 -6.79 11.29 47.30
CA PRO A 187 -5.54 11.89 47.79
C PRO A 187 -4.30 11.31 47.09
N ASN A 188 -3.30 12.16 46.85
CA ASN A 188 -2.06 11.85 46.12
C ASN A 188 -1.38 10.50 46.46
N PRO A 189 -1.20 10.11 47.74
CA PRO A 189 -0.57 8.82 48.05
C PRO A 189 -1.38 7.61 47.57
N LEU A 190 -2.72 7.67 47.62
CA LEU A 190 -3.59 6.60 47.12
C LEU A 190 -3.67 6.62 45.59
N ARG A 191 -3.70 7.81 45.00
CA ARG A 191 -3.61 8.00 43.55
C ARG A 191 -2.36 7.31 42.96
N GLN A 192 -1.19 7.55 43.55
CA GLN A 192 0.06 6.99 43.06
C GLN A 192 0.04 5.45 43.11
N ARG A 193 -0.45 4.87 44.22
CA ARG A 193 -0.64 3.42 44.35
C ARG A 193 -1.60 2.85 43.30
N LEU A 194 -2.68 3.56 42.98
CA LEU A 194 -3.63 3.16 41.94
C LEU A 194 -2.99 3.13 40.55
N GLU A 195 -2.25 4.20 40.20
CA GLU A 195 -1.56 4.29 38.90
C GLU A 195 -0.47 3.20 38.78
N GLU A 196 0.32 2.97 39.83
CA GLU A 196 1.36 1.92 39.87
C GLU A 196 0.77 0.51 39.79
N PHE A 197 -0.31 0.24 40.54
CA PHE A 197 -1.01 -1.05 40.45
C PHE A 197 -1.54 -1.30 39.05
N PHE A 198 -2.16 -0.30 38.41
CA PHE A 198 -2.66 -0.43 37.05
C PHE A 198 -1.52 -0.69 36.04
N GLN A 199 -0.39 0.02 36.17
CA GLN A 199 0.78 -0.22 35.33
C GLN A 199 1.32 -1.65 35.47
N HIS A 200 1.43 -2.14 36.70
CA HIS A 200 1.89 -3.50 36.97
C HIS A 200 0.90 -4.55 36.47
N ALA A 201 -0.40 -4.35 36.70
CA ALA A 201 -1.44 -5.24 36.20
C ALA A 201 -1.43 -5.30 34.66
N TRP A 202 -1.24 -4.15 34.01
CA TRP A 202 -1.15 -4.07 32.55
C TRP A 202 0.11 -4.73 31.99
N SER A 203 1.28 -4.55 32.61
CA SER A 203 2.52 -5.20 32.15
C SER A 203 2.46 -6.72 32.29
N TYR A 204 1.76 -7.23 33.30
CA TYR A 204 1.58 -8.66 33.53
C TYR A 204 0.53 -9.29 32.61
N THR A 205 -0.60 -8.61 32.38
CA THR A 205 -1.74 -9.17 31.64
C THR A 205 -1.87 -8.68 30.20
N ASN A 206 -1.08 -7.67 29.79
CA ASN A 206 -1.24 -6.91 28.54
C ASN A 206 -2.67 -6.35 28.33
N GLY A 207 -3.43 -6.16 29.41
CA GLY A 207 -4.82 -5.71 29.35
C GLY A 207 -5.81 -6.77 28.89
N ILE A 208 -5.45 -8.06 28.96
CA ILE A 208 -6.32 -9.19 28.63
C ILE A 208 -7.10 -9.60 29.87
N ASP A 209 -8.44 -9.58 29.79
CA ASP A 209 -9.31 -10.15 30.81
C ASP A 209 -9.37 -11.67 30.66
N MET A 210 -8.62 -12.38 31.53
CA MET A 210 -8.53 -13.83 31.52
C MET A 210 -9.89 -14.52 31.67
N ASN A 211 -10.83 -13.94 32.43
CA ASN A 211 -12.16 -14.51 32.61
C ASN A 211 -12.98 -14.43 31.32
N MET A 212 -12.85 -13.31 30.59
CA MET A 212 -13.53 -13.14 29.31
C MET A 212 -12.96 -14.10 28.25
N VAL A 213 -11.64 -14.31 28.25
CA VAL A 213 -10.98 -15.27 27.34
C VAL A 213 -11.43 -16.70 27.64
N LEU A 214 -11.44 -17.11 28.91
CA LEU A 214 -11.87 -18.46 29.31
C LEU A 214 -13.31 -18.75 28.88
N ARG A 215 -14.22 -17.79 29.05
CA ARG A 215 -15.64 -17.92 28.64
C ARG A 215 -15.84 -18.05 27.13
N SER A 216 -14.85 -17.74 26.31
CA SER A 216 -14.92 -17.90 24.86
C SER A 216 -14.75 -19.35 24.41
N PHE A 217 -14.29 -20.24 25.30
CA PHE A 217 -14.08 -21.66 25.02
C PHE A 217 -15.19 -22.54 25.63
N PRO A 218 -15.47 -23.73 25.07
CA PRO A 218 -16.34 -24.73 25.69
C PRO A 218 -15.88 -25.13 27.10
N GLU A 219 -16.82 -25.50 27.98
CA GLU A 219 -16.54 -25.82 29.39
C GLU A 219 -15.48 -26.90 29.59
N CYS A 220 -15.43 -27.91 28.72
CA CYS A 220 -14.40 -28.97 28.77
C CYS A 220 -12.98 -28.39 28.62
N LEU A 221 -12.79 -27.47 27.67
CA LEU A 221 -11.49 -26.82 27.44
C LEU A 221 -11.16 -25.81 28.55
N GLN A 222 -12.16 -25.16 29.14
CA GLN A 222 -11.95 -24.28 30.29
C GLN A 222 -11.36 -25.04 31.49
N ALA A 223 -11.89 -26.24 31.78
CA ALA A 223 -11.41 -27.08 32.87
C ALA A 223 -9.94 -27.50 32.65
N ASP A 224 -9.60 -27.94 31.43
CA ASP A 224 -8.23 -28.33 31.08
C ASP A 224 -7.24 -27.16 31.18
N ILE A 225 -7.62 -25.98 30.67
CA ILE A 225 -6.79 -24.76 30.76
C ILE A 225 -6.62 -24.35 32.22
N CYS A 226 -7.67 -24.40 33.03
CA CYS A 226 -7.61 -24.04 34.45
C CYS A 226 -6.70 -24.99 35.25
N LEU A 227 -6.78 -26.30 34.97
CA LEU A 227 -5.88 -27.31 35.54
C LEU A 227 -4.43 -27.04 35.15
N HIS A 228 -4.18 -26.68 33.88
CA HIS A 228 -2.84 -26.37 33.39
C HIS A 228 -2.25 -25.12 34.05
N LEU A 229 -3.01 -24.02 34.10
CA LEU A 229 -2.60 -22.76 34.71
C LEU A 229 -2.26 -22.93 36.21
N ASN A 230 -3.02 -23.76 36.92
CA ASN A 230 -2.86 -23.99 38.36
C ASN A 230 -2.01 -25.22 38.70
N ARG A 231 -1.43 -25.91 37.71
CA ARG A 231 -0.69 -27.17 37.90
C ARG A 231 0.43 -27.07 38.95
N ASN A 232 1.13 -25.94 38.98
CA ASN A 232 2.21 -25.72 39.96
C ASN A 232 1.67 -25.62 41.39
N LEU A 233 0.51 -24.99 41.60
CA LEU A 233 -0.14 -24.91 42.91
C LEU A 233 -0.66 -26.29 43.34
N LEU A 234 -1.29 -27.02 42.41
CA LEU A 234 -1.85 -28.35 42.66
C LEU A 234 -0.75 -29.39 43.00
N ASN A 235 0.40 -29.34 42.34
CA ASN A 235 1.50 -30.28 42.57
C ASN A 235 2.34 -29.96 43.82
N ASN A 236 2.49 -28.67 44.15
CA ASN A 236 3.35 -28.24 45.26
C ASN A 236 2.62 -28.19 46.60
N CYS A 237 1.28 -28.20 46.60
CA CYS A 237 0.50 -28.14 47.82
C CYS A 237 0.16 -29.58 48.32
N PRO A 238 0.64 -29.99 49.51
CA PRO A 238 0.43 -31.35 50.02
C PRO A 238 -1.04 -31.70 50.27
N ALA A 239 -1.92 -30.71 50.43
CA ALA A 239 -3.36 -30.89 50.55
C ALA A 239 -4.01 -31.46 49.28
N PHE A 240 -3.51 -31.11 48.09
CA PHE A 240 -4.09 -31.55 46.81
C PHE A 240 -3.43 -32.81 46.24
N LYS A 241 -2.20 -33.14 46.68
CA LYS A 241 -1.47 -34.37 46.30
C LYS A 241 -2.22 -35.67 46.62
N ARG A 242 -3.08 -35.67 47.63
CA ARG A 242 -3.76 -36.88 48.12
C ARG A 242 -5.07 -37.19 47.39
N ASN A 243 -5.69 -36.22 46.72
CA ASN A 243 -7.01 -36.39 46.08
C ASN A 243 -6.95 -36.66 44.57
N PHE A 244 -5.86 -36.33 43.89
CA PHE A 244 -5.72 -36.56 42.43
C PHE A 244 -5.00 -37.87 42.07
N ALA A 245 -4.54 -38.65 43.05
CA ALA A 245 -3.87 -39.93 42.81
C ALA A 245 -4.82 -41.09 42.44
N HIS A 246 -6.15 -40.87 42.43
CA HIS A 246 -7.16 -41.92 42.25
C HIS A 246 -8.09 -41.75 41.05
N SER A 247 -7.92 -40.71 40.22
CA SER A 247 -8.72 -40.51 39.00
C SER A 247 -7.84 -40.17 37.81
N PHE A 248 -7.07 -41.15 37.36
CA PHE A 248 -6.65 -41.36 35.97
C PHE A 248 -6.60 -42.86 35.70
#